data_AF-A0A1J4N6T4-F1
#
_entry.id   AF-A0A1J4N6T4-F1
#
_cell.length_a   1.000
_cell.length_b   1.000
_cell.length_c   1.000
_cell.angle_alpha   90.00
_cell.angle_beta   90.00
_cell.angle_gamma   90.00
#
_symmetry.space_group_name_H-M   'P 1'
#
loop_
_entity.id
_entity.type
_entity.pdbx_description
1 polymer ?
#
loop_
_entity_poly.entity_id
_entity_poly.type
_entity_poly.pdbx_seq_one_letter_code
_entity_poly.pdbx_strand_id
1 'polypeptide(L)'
;MWISTQDAVARLARVHLLGENQAKRVLRAGLAGPRHRVGSAHFYDEEGLDELLARPRCPDESLDRWQPFIVRVGRQRPVDLSGTWVEQAAVIASGWRLPLLTAFQIDARKPMPLVATLGAWAVFTADLVGLDGADLRLEPPGEWSSEFDRTWLPIENGPTWTIWGAPVTTPPRADPLSVYYPEQVEAEREHRTLYSTARHRALARTLFSPPLE
;
A
#
# COMPACT_ATOMS: atom_id res chain seq x y z
N MET A 1 5.62 11.37 26.77
CA MET A 1 4.38 11.38 27.59
C MET A 1 3.51 10.23 27.11
N TRP A 2 2.63 9.64 27.93
CA TRP A 2 1.84 8.47 27.52
C TRP A 2 0.52 8.89 26.88
N ILE A 3 0.20 8.35 25.71
CA ILE A 3 -1.07 8.58 25.01
C ILE A 3 -1.93 7.32 24.98
N SER A 4 -3.24 7.46 25.16
CA SER A 4 -4.17 6.32 25.13
C SER A 4 -4.32 5.78 23.70
N THR A 5 -4.77 4.53 23.58
CA THR A 5 -5.09 3.96 22.26
C THR A 5 -6.15 4.77 21.50
N GLN A 6 -7.16 5.28 22.20
CA GLN A 6 -8.24 6.05 21.55
C GLN A 6 -7.70 7.36 20.97
N ASP A 7 -6.87 8.08 21.72
CA ASP A 7 -6.29 9.33 21.28
C ASP A 7 -5.26 9.11 20.16
N ALA A 8 -4.42 8.08 20.28
CA ALA A 8 -3.46 7.73 19.23
C ALA A 8 -4.17 7.38 17.90
N VAL A 9 -5.27 6.62 17.96
CA VAL A 9 -6.09 6.30 16.80
C VAL A 9 -6.72 7.55 16.20
N ALA A 10 -7.27 8.44 17.02
CA ALA A 10 -7.87 9.68 16.55
C ALA A 10 -6.84 10.59 15.84
N ARG A 11 -5.60 10.64 16.35
CA ARG A 11 -4.49 11.38 15.71
C ARG A 11 -4.11 10.77 14.36
N LEU A 12 -3.90 9.45 14.29
CA LEU A 12 -3.58 8.74 13.04
C LEU A 12 -4.67 8.92 11.98
N ALA A 13 -5.94 8.77 12.37
CA ALA A 13 -7.07 8.92 11.47
C ALA A 13 -7.19 10.34 10.88
N ARG A 14 -6.81 11.36 11.67
CA ARG A 14 -6.85 12.76 11.23
C ARG A 14 -5.76 13.11 10.23
N VAL A 15 -4.54 12.62 10.44
CA VAL A 15 -3.37 13.01 9.63
C VAL A 15 -3.29 12.24 8.31
N HIS A 16 -3.54 10.93 8.34
CA HIS A 16 -3.36 10.06 7.16
C HIS A 16 -4.68 9.51 6.59
N LEU A 17 -5.82 10.10 6.97
CA LEU A 17 -7.16 9.70 6.50
C LEU A 17 -7.45 8.20 6.67
N LEU A 18 -6.87 7.58 7.69
CA LEU A 18 -7.03 6.16 7.97
C LEU A 18 -8.34 5.87 8.65
N GLY A 19 -8.97 4.76 8.26
CA GLY A 19 -10.09 4.21 9.04
C GLY A 19 -9.60 3.75 10.42
N GLU A 20 -10.48 3.83 11.43
CA GLU A 20 -10.18 3.46 12.82
C GLU A 20 -9.51 2.07 12.95
N ASN A 21 -10.01 1.09 12.19
CA ASN A 21 -9.46 -0.27 12.18
C ASN A 21 -8.04 -0.34 11.59
N GLN A 22 -7.72 0.48 10.57
CA GLN A 22 -6.38 0.55 10.02
C GLN A 22 -5.42 1.20 11.03
N ALA A 23 -5.82 2.31 11.66
CA ALA A 23 -5.04 2.96 12.70
C ALA A 23 -4.74 2.01 13.88
N LYS A 24 -5.74 1.26 14.37
CA LYS A 24 -5.53 0.23 15.40
C LYS A 24 -4.53 -0.84 14.97
N ARG A 25 -4.53 -1.23 13.69
CA ARG A 25 -3.58 -2.23 13.17
C ARG A 25 -2.16 -1.68 13.10
N VAL A 26 -1.99 -0.43 12.64
CA VAL A 26 -0.71 0.28 12.63
C VAL A 26 -0.09 0.32 14.02
N LEU A 27 -0.88 0.71 15.03
CA LEU A 27 -0.44 0.74 16.42
C LEU A 27 -0.13 -0.66 16.98
N ARG A 28 -0.94 -1.68 16.65
CA ARG A 28 -0.70 -3.06 17.11
C ARG A 28 0.53 -3.70 16.50
N ALA A 29 0.88 -3.33 15.27
CA ALA A 29 2.10 -3.80 14.60
C ALA A 29 3.37 -3.18 15.20
N GLY A 30 3.25 -2.11 16.00
CA GLY A 30 4.37 -1.47 16.68
C GLY A 30 5.01 -0.31 15.91
N LEU A 31 4.33 0.27 14.90
CA LEU A 31 4.90 1.37 14.12
C LEU A 31 5.20 2.62 14.96
N ALA A 32 4.42 2.85 16.01
CA ALA A 32 4.61 3.94 16.98
C ALA A 32 5.43 3.49 18.20
N GLY A 33 6.17 2.38 18.08
CA GLY A 33 6.89 1.76 19.19
C GLY A 33 6.07 0.73 19.97
N PRO A 34 6.65 0.19 21.07
CA PRO A 34 6.03 -0.85 21.87
C PRO A 34 4.75 -0.36 22.55
N ARG A 35 3.78 -1.26 22.68
CA ARG A 35 2.55 -1.01 23.44
C ARG A 35 2.78 -1.26 24.93
N HIS A 36 2.28 -0.36 25.78
CA HIS A 36 2.34 -0.50 27.23
C HIS A 36 0.95 -0.77 27.79
N ARG A 37 0.79 -1.87 28.54
CA ARG A 37 -0.50 -2.25 29.12
C ARG A 37 -0.58 -1.79 30.57
N VAL A 38 -1.62 -1.03 30.90
CA VAL A 38 -1.95 -0.62 32.28
C VAL A 38 -3.39 -1.06 32.55
N GLY A 39 -3.55 -2.12 33.34
CA GLY A 39 -4.85 -2.78 33.53
C GLY A 39 -5.39 -3.41 32.25
N SER A 40 -6.56 -2.96 31.80
CA SER A 40 -7.19 -3.37 30.51
C SER A 40 -6.89 -2.41 29.36
N ALA A 41 -6.29 -1.25 29.63
CA ALA A 41 -6.00 -0.22 28.65
C ALA A 41 -4.58 -0.37 28.08
N HIS A 42 -4.40 0.11 26.84
CA HIS A 42 -3.09 0.19 26.18
C HIS A 42 -2.72 1.65 25.94
N PHE A 43 -1.46 1.95 26.19
CA PHE A 43 -0.82 3.25 26.04
C PHE A 43 0.38 3.13 25.11
N TYR A 44 0.70 4.24 24.47
CA TYR A 44 1.81 4.39 23.54
C TYR A 44 2.66 5.57 23.98
N ASP A 45 3.95 5.52 23.66
CA ASP A 45 4.79 6.70 23.82
C ASP A 45 4.36 7.74 22.77
N GLU A 46 4.09 8.95 23.23
CA GLU A 46 3.70 10.04 22.36
C GLU A 46 4.84 10.45 21.42
N GLU A 47 6.10 10.36 21.85
CA GLU A 47 7.25 10.66 20.99
C GLU A 47 7.31 9.68 19.81
N GLY A 48 7.15 8.38 20.07
CA GLY A 48 7.09 7.37 19.01
C GLY A 48 5.89 7.54 18.06
N LEU A 49 4.76 8.05 18.55
CA LEU A 49 3.63 8.40 17.70
C LEU A 49 3.91 9.66 16.85
N ASP A 50 4.54 10.67 17.44
CA ASP A 50 4.93 11.90 16.74
C ASP A 50 5.95 11.61 15.65
N GLU A 51 6.95 10.76 15.94
CA GLU A 51 7.91 10.26 14.95
C GLU A 51 7.22 9.54 13.79
N LEU A 52 6.24 8.67 14.09
CA LEU A 52 5.48 7.96 13.06
C LEU A 52 4.71 8.93 12.15
N LEU A 53 4.07 9.95 12.74
CA LEU A 53 3.32 10.97 12.01
C LEU A 53 4.23 11.93 11.22
N ALA A 54 5.46 12.13 11.68
CA ALA A 54 6.46 12.96 11.02
C ALA A 54 7.19 12.26 9.87
N ARG A 55 6.97 10.95 9.67
CA ARG A 55 7.60 10.18 8.59
C ARG A 55 7.32 10.84 7.23
N PRO A 56 8.36 11.06 6.41
CA PRO A 56 8.18 11.69 5.12
C PRO A 56 7.42 10.76 4.15
N ARG A 57 6.80 11.39 3.17
CA ARG A 57 6.30 10.71 1.98
C ARG A 57 7.48 10.11 1.22
N CYS A 58 7.33 8.88 0.72
CA CYS A 58 8.28 8.28 -0.22
C CYS A 58 8.25 9.09 -1.53
N PRO A 59 9.41 9.56 -2.04
CA PRO A 59 9.46 10.30 -3.29
C PRO A 59 8.98 9.44 -4.48
N ASP A 60 8.26 10.07 -5.41
CA ASP A 60 7.79 9.38 -6.62
C ASP A 60 8.99 8.90 -7.46
N GLU A 61 10.11 9.64 -7.43
CA GLU A 61 11.36 9.26 -8.10
C GLU A 61 11.94 7.94 -7.59
N SER A 62 11.81 7.66 -6.29
CA SER A 62 12.25 6.39 -5.69
C SER A 62 11.38 5.24 -6.18
N LEU A 63 10.07 5.46 -6.27
CA LEU A 63 9.13 4.47 -6.80
C LEU A 63 9.37 4.21 -8.29
N ASP A 64 9.57 5.25 -9.09
CA ASP A 64 9.82 5.15 -10.53
C ASP A 64 11.17 4.51 -10.87
N ARG A 65 12.20 4.81 -10.06
CA ARG A 65 13.53 4.20 -10.18
C ARG A 65 13.48 2.69 -9.91
N TRP A 66 12.86 2.30 -8.81
CA TRP A 66 12.93 0.91 -8.30
C TRP A 66 11.78 0.02 -8.76
N GLN A 67 10.67 0.62 -9.23
CA GLN A 67 9.47 -0.06 -9.71
C GLN A 67 9.03 -1.24 -8.81
N PRO A 68 8.84 -1.01 -7.50
CA PRO A 68 8.67 -2.10 -6.55
C PRO A 68 7.36 -2.87 -6.75
N PHE A 69 7.38 -4.12 -6.30
CA PHE A 69 6.18 -4.88 -5.98
C PHE A 69 5.69 -4.46 -4.59
N ILE A 70 4.62 -3.68 -4.57
CA ILE A 70 4.04 -3.15 -3.35
C ILE A 70 2.95 -4.09 -2.88
N VAL A 71 3.06 -4.56 -1.64
CA VAL A 71 2.03 -5.40 -1.01
C VAL A 71 1.39 -4.69 0.17
N ARG A 72 0.06 -4.78 0.28
CA ARG A 72 -0.70 -4.20 1.39
C ARG A 72 -0.98 -5.29 2.42
N VAL A 73 -0.41 -5.17 3.61
CA VAL A 73 -0.60 -6.14 4.69
C VAL A 73 -2.06 -6.12 5.12
N GLY A 74 -2.79 -7.18 4.76
CA GLY A 74 -4.20 -7.36 5.05
C GLY A 74 -4.48 -7.80 6.49
N ARG A 75 -5.74 -7.73 6.91
CA ARG A 75 -6.19 -8.06 8.28
C ARG A 75 -5.79 -9.44 8.80
N GLN A 76 -5.58 -10.40 7.90
CA GLN A 76 -5.28 -11.79 8.21
C GLN A 76 -3.78 -12.04 8.45
N ARG A 77 -2.94 -11.01 8.30
CA ARG A 77 -1.48 -11.10 8.45
C ARG A 77 -1.06 -10.28 9.68
N PRO A 78 -0.87 -10.93 10.85
CA PRO A 78 -0.36 -10.25 12.03
C PRO A 78 1.14 -10.03 11.85
N VAL A 79 1.52 -8.82 11.42
CA VAL A 79 2.92 -8.42 11.36
C VAL A 79 3.32 -7.82 12.71
N ASP A 80 4.40 -8.33 13.28
CA ASP A 80 5.06 -7.80 14.47
C ASP A 80 6.41 -7.21 14.06
N LEU A 81 6.55 -5.90 14.16
CA LEU A 81 7.78 -5.20 13.76
C LEU A 81 8.94 -5.36 14.76
N SER A 82 8.68 -5.95 15.92
CA SER A 82 9.74 -6.32 16.87
C SER A 82 10.39 -7.68 16.55
N GLY A 83 9.78 -8.46 15.64
CA GLY A 83 10.31 -9.74 15.20
C GLY A 83 11.55 -9.60 14.30
N THR A 84 12.27 -10.70 14.14
CA THR A 84 13.39 -10.81 13.20
C THR A 84 12.94 -10.67 11.75
N TRP A 85 13.88 -10.36 10.85
CA TRP A 85 13.59 -10.32 9.42
C TRP A 85 12.98 -11.63 8.90
N VAL A 86 13.48 -12.78 9.37
CA VAL A 86 12.98 -14.12 8.95
C VAL A 86 11.52 -14.34 9.36
N GLU A 87 11.16 -13.95 10.59
CA GLU A 87 9.78 -14.08 11.09
C GLU A 87 8.82 -13.16 10.32
N GLN A 88 9.23 -11.92 10.06
CA GLN A 88 8.45 -10.99 9.25
C GLN A 88 8.33 -11.48 7.81
N ALA A 89 9.42 -11.96 7.21
CA ALA A 89 9.43 -12.50 5.86
C ALA A 89 8.47 -13.68 5.71
N ALA A 90 8.38 -14.58 6.68
CA ALA A 90 7.44 -15.70 6.64
C ALA A 90 5.96 -15.25 6.59
N VAL A 91 5.61 -14.20 7.34
CA VAL A 91 4.27 -13.60 7.31
C VAL A 91 4.00 -12.89 5.99
N ILE A 92 4.99 -12.17 5.47
CA ILE A 92 4.87 -11.42 4.22
C ILE A 92 4.87 -12.36 3.01
N ALA A 93 5.63 -13.45 3.02
CA ALA A 93 5.78 -14.34 1.88
C ALA A 93 4.49 -15.10 1.51
N SER A 94 3.69 -15.49 2.49
CA SER A 94 2.63 -16.47 2.27
C SER A 94 1.38 -15.91 1.56
N GLY A 95 0.65 -16.73 0.80
CA GLY A 95 -0.78 -16.53 0.51
C GLY A 95 -1.14 -15.35 -0.41
N TRP A 96 -0.30 -15.02 -1.39
CA TRP A 96 -0.61 -14.05 -2.44
C TRP A 96 -1.21 -14.73 -3.66
N ARG A 97 -2.52 -14.57 -3.84
CA ARG A 97 -3.20 -15.03 -5.05
C ARG A 97 -2.94 -14.03 -6.17
N LEU A 98 -1.97 -14.35 -7.03
CA LEU A 98 -1.60 -13.53 -8.18
C LEU A 98 -2.23 -14.11 -9.45
N PRO A 99 -2.82 -13.26 -10.32
CA PRO A 99 -3.17 -13.66 -11.68
C PRO A 99 -1.94 -14.16 -12.44
N LEU A 100 -2.12 -15.11 -13.35
CA LEU A 100 -1.03 -15.72 -14.12
C LEU A 100 -0.16 -14.67 -14.84
N LEU A 101 -0.79 -13.65 -15.43
CA LEU A 101 -0.07 -12.56 -16.10
C LEU A 101 0.84 -11.78 -15.13
N THR A 102 0.39 -11.56 -13.90
CA THR A 102 1.18 -10.90 -12.85
C THR A 102 2.37 -11.77 -12.43
N ALA A 103 2.17 -13.08 -12.33
CA ALA A 103 3.26 -14.02 -12.05
C ALA A 103 4.34 -13.95 -13.14
N PHE A 104 3.97 -13.89 -14.42
CA PHE A 104 4.91 -13.69 -15.52
C PHE A 104 5.63 -12.33 -15.47
N GLN A 105 4.92 -11.26 -15.12
CA GLN A 105 5.53 -9.93 -14.96
C GLN A 105 6.56 -9.90 -13.84
N ILE A 106 6.28 -10.56 -12.72
CA ILE A 106 7.26 -10.75 -11.65
C ILE A 106 8.43 -11.59 -12.18
N ASP A 107 8.15 -12.71 -12.86
CA ASP A 107 9.18 -13.58 -13.45
C ASP A 107 10.20 -12.85 -14.31
N ALA A 108 9.73 -11.96 -15.17
CA ALA A 108 10.58 -11.18 -16.06
C ALA A 108 11.38 -10.07 -15.37
N ARG A 109 11.08 -9.71 -14.11
CA ARG A 109 11.68 -8.56 -13.40
C ARG A 109 12.55 -8.96 -12.21
N LYS A 110 12.59 -10.25 -11.85
CA LYS A 110 13.35 -10.73 -10.69
C LYS A 110 14.87 -10.61 -10.88
N PRO A 111 15.66 -10.32 -9.83
CA PRO A 111 15.18 -9.92 -8.50
C PRO A 111 14.54 -8.52 -8.56
N MET A 112 13.42 -8.34 -7.86
CA MET A 112 12.72 -7.05 -7.83
C MET A 112 12.46 -6.57 -6.40
N PRO A 113 12.53 -5.26 -6.14
CA PRO A 113 12.18 -4.71 -4.83
C PRO A 113 10.75 -5.05 -4.41
N LEU A 114 10.57 -5.52 -3.17
CA LEU A 114 9.26 -5.70 -2.54
C LEU A 114 9.11 -4.75 -1.36
N VAL A 115 8.03 -3.99 -1.34
CA VAL A 115 7.68 -3.10 -0.22
C VAL A 115 6.33 -3.52 0.36
N ALA A 116 6.34 -4.03 1.59
CA ALA A 116 5.10 -4.28 2.33
C ALA A 116 4.68 -3.04 3.09
N THR A 117 3.37 -2.75 3.04
CA THR A 117 2.78 -1.57 3.64
C THR A 117 1.66 -1.88 4.62
N LEU A 118 1.56 -1.07 5.67
CA LEU A 118 0.45 -1.10 6.60
C LEU A 118 -0.06 0.32 6.81
N GLY A 119 -1.27 0.62 6.33
CA GLY A 119 -1.80 1.99 6.38
C GLY A 119 -0.94 2.99 5.59
N ALA A 120 -0.43 2.57 4.43
CA ALA A 120 0.50 3.30 3.56
C ALA A 120 1.96 3.40 4.06
N TRP A 121 2.27 3.22 5.34
CA TRP A 121 3.67 3.14 5.79
C TRP A 121 4.38 1.91 5.28
N ALA A 122 5.62 2.08 4.80
CA ALA A 122 6.54 0.98 4.59
C ALA A 122 6.84 0.30 5.93
N VAL A 123 6.65 -1.02 5.99
CA VAL A 123 6.84 -1.81 7.21
C VAL A 123 7.80 -2.97 7.04
N PHE A 124 8.04 -3.41 5.80
CA PHE A 124 8.98 -4.48 5.51
C PHE A 124 9.45 -4.35 4.06
N THR A 125 10.75 -4.57 3.85
CA THR A 125 11.39 -4.55 2.53
C THR A 125 12.17 -5.84 2.31
N ALA A 126 12.12 -6.36 1.10
CA ALA A 126 12.85 -7.56 0.69
C ALA A 126 13.09 -7.56 -0.81
N ASP A 127 14.08 -8.34 -1.25
CA ASP A 127 14.21 -8.68 -2.66
C ASP A 127 13.29 -9.87 -2.97
N LEU A 128 12.35 -9.67 -3.89
CA LEU A 128 11.51 -10.73 -4.42
C LEU A 128 12.33 -11.48 -5.48
N VAL A 129 12.72 -12.71 -5.17
CA VAL A 129 13.59 -13.55 -6.01
C VAL A 129 12.85 -14.72 -6.66
N GLY A 130 11.58 -14.93 -6.31
CA GLY A 130 10.81 -16.03 -6.87
C GLY A 130 9.36 -16.06 -6.44
N LEU A 131 8.62 -16.97 -7.06
CA LEU A 131 7.28 -17.36 -6.65
C LEU A 131 7.29 -18.88 -6.46
N ASP A 132 6.59 -19.36 -5.43
CA ASP A 132 6.30 -20.77 -5.20
C ASP A 132 4.79 -20.93 -5.00
N GLY A 133 4.07 -21.20 -6.09
CA GLY A 133 2.61 -21.17 -6.12
C GLY A 133 2.07 -19.79 -5.76
N ALA A 134 1.48 -19.66 -4.56
CA ALA A 134 0.95 -18.40 -4.03
C ALA A 134 1.94 -17.68 -3.10
N ASP A 135 3.09 -18.29 -2.80
CA ASP A 135 4.04 -17.77 -1.85
C ASP A 135 5.18 -17.05 -2.57
N LEU A 136 5.68 -15.98 -1.96
CA LEU A 136 6.79 -15.20 -2.46
C LEU A 136 8.09 -15.78 -1.92
N ARG A 137 9.11 -15.91 -2.78
CA ARG A 137 10.47 -16.21 -2.32
C ARG A 137 11.20 -14.90 -2.11
N LEU A 138 11.59 -14.64 -0.86
CA LEU A 138 12.15 -13.36 -0.41
C LEU A 138 13.58 -13.55 0.08
N GLU A 139 14.43 -12.58 -0.24
CA GLU A 139 15.77 -12.42 0.30
C GLU A 139 15.90 -11.07 1.02
N PRO A 140 16.87 -10.91 1.93
CA PRO A 140 17.11 -9.62 2.58
C PRO A 140 17.27 -8.50 1.55
N PRO A 141 16.77 -7.29 1.83
CA PRO A 141 16.77 -6.21 0.85
C PRO A 141 18.19 -5.71 0.55
N GLY A 142 18.42 -5.30 -0.71
CA GLY A 142 19.59 -4.52 -1.10
C GLY A 142 19.58 -3.06 -0.64
N GLU A 143 20.55 -2.29 -1.12
CA GLU A 143 20.79 -0.88 -0.75
C GLU A 143 19.59 0.05 -1.01
N TRP A 144 18.75 -0.30 -1.99
CA TRP A 144 17.54 0.44 -2.37
C TRP A 144 16.54 0.62 -1.22
N SER A 145 16.53 -0.29 -0.25
CA SER A 145 15.56 -0.28 0.85
C SER A 145 15.63 0.97 1.72
N SER A 146 16.81 1.60 1.79
CA SER A 146 17.01 2.86 2.52
C SER A 146 16.13 4.01 2.00
N GLU A 147 15.73 3.99 0.72
CA GLU A 147 14.82 5.00 0.15
C GLU A 147 13.36 4.82 0.59
N PHE A 148 13.01 3.65 1.12
CA PHE A 148 11.67 3.33 1.61
C PHE A 148 11.59 3.26 3.14
N ASP A 149 12.73 3.11 3.82
CA ASP A 149 12.77 3.04 5.27
C ASP A 149 12.15 4.29 5.91
N ARG A 150 11.31 4.06 6.92
CA ARG A 150 10.61 5.12 7.65
C ARG A 150 9.83 6.10 6.75
N THR A 151 9.34 5.66 5.60
CA THR A 151 8.46 6.46 4.74
C THR A 151 7.02 5.97 4.75
N TRP A 152 6.11 6.80 4.25
CA TRP A 152 4.80 6.33 3.77
C TRP A 152 4.70 6.48 2.26
N LEU A 153 4.09 5.49 1.62
CA LEU A 153 3.96 5.43 0.18
C LEU A 153 2.71 6.21 -0.27
N PRO A 154 2.75 6.92 -1.40
CA PRO A 154 1.62 7.62 -2.00
C PRO A 154 0.65 6.65 -2.70
N ILE A 155 0.24 5.62 -1.96
CA ILE A 155 -0.64 4.57 -2.46
C ILE A 155 -2.00 4.73 -1.81
N GLU A 156 -3.04 4.82 -2.64
CA GLU A 156 -4.40 4.85 -2.13
C GLU A 156 -4.85 3.50 -1.56
N ASN A 157 -6.03 3.49 -0.93
CA ASN A 157 -6.77 2.26 -0.70
C ASN A 157 -7.04 1.57 -2.06
N GLY A 158 -6.42 0.40 -2.25
CA GLY A 158 -6.40 -0.28 -3.53
C GLY A 158 -6.28 -1.79 -3.40
N PRO A 159 -5.91 -2.50 -4.48
CA PRO A 159 -5.74 -3.95 -4.46
C PRO A 159 -4.75 -4.40 -3.40
N THR A 160 -4.81 -5.66 -2.98
CA THR A 160 -3.88 -6.18 -1.95
C THR A 160 -2.41 -6.14 -2.37
N TRP A 161 -2.13 -5.98 -3.66
CA TRP A 161 -0.79 -5.84 -4.22
C TRP A 161 -0.82 -4.95 -5.47
N THR A 162 0.32 -4.36 -5.83
CA THR A 162 0.50 -3.50 -7.02
C THR A 162 1.93 -3.64 -7.51
N ILE A 163 2.13 -3.78 -8.82
CA ILE A 163 3.47 -3.65 -9.44
C ILE A 163 3.59 -2.20 -9.88
N TRP A 164 4.51 -1.43 -9.28
CA TRP A 164 4.75 -0.06 -9.70
C TRP A 164 5.33 -0.02 -11.12
N GLY A 165 4.93 0.98 -11.91
CA GLY A 165 5.34 1.08 -13.32
C GLY A 165 4.81 -0.03 -14.25
N ALA A 166 3.96 -0.94 -13.76
CA ALA A 166 3.23 -1.83 -14.67
C ALA A 166 2.18 -1.01 -15.44
N PRO A 167 1.93 -1.31 -16.73
CA PRO A 167 0.87 -0.63 -17.48
C PRO A 167 -0.48 -0.86 -16.79
N VAL A 168 -0.96 0.18 -16.11
CA VAL A 168 -2.22 0.13 -15.37
C VAL A 168 -3.34 0.37 -16.38
N THR A 169 -4.26 -0.58 -16.51
CA THR A 169 -5.48 -0.40 -17.32
C THR A 169 -6.52 0.49 -16.65
N THR A 170 -6.26 0.89 -15.40
CA THR A 170 -7.10 1.76 -14.60
C THR A 170 -6.34 3.07 -14.37
N PRO A 171 -6.95 4.24 -14.64
CA PRO A 171 -6.30 5.51 -14.34
C PRO A 171 -5.97 5.59 -12.84
N PRO A 172 -4.85 6.25 -12.46
CA PRO A 172 -4.60 6.58 -11.07
C PRO A 172 -5.74 7.46 -10.56
N ARG A 173 -6.18 7.21 -9.33
CA ARG A 173 -7.12 8.09 -8.62
C ARG A 173 -6.37 9.27 -7.99
N ALA A 174 -7.12 10.28 -7.58
CA ALA A 174 -6.54 11.47 -6.96
C ALA A 174 -6.06 11.22 -5.53
N ASP A 175 -4.77 11.48 -5.29
CA ASP A 175 -4.13 11.28 -4.00
C ASP A 175 -4.43 12.46 -3.06
N PRO A 176 -5.22 12.26 -1.98
CA PRO A 176 -5.66 13.33 -1.10
C PRO A 176 -4.53 14.00 -0.30
N LEU A 177 -3.34 13.42 -0.29
CA LEU A 177 -2.16 13.97 0.39
C LEU A 177 -1.15 14.57 -0.60
N SER A 178 -1.48 14.61 -1.90
CA SER A 178 -0.67 15.27 -2.92
C SER A 178 -0.91 16.79 -2.90
N VAL A 179 0.15 17.57 -3.13
CA VAL A 179 0.03 19.02 -3.39
C VAL A 179 -0.81 19.28 -4.66
N TYR A 180 -0.81 18.32 -5.60
CA TYR A 180 -1.57 18.36 -6.84
C TYR A 180 -2.97 17.73 -6.73
N TYR A 181 -3.46 17.45 -5.51
CA TYR A 181 -4.75 16.79 -5.32
C TYR A 181 -5.91 17.45 -6.09
N PRO A 182 -6.06 18.79 -6.11
CA PRO A 182 -7.15 19.43 -6.87
C PRO A 182 -7.13 19.10 -8.37
N GLU A 183 -5.94 19.13 -8.98
CA GLU A 183 -5.72 18.85 -10.41
C GLU A 183 -6.00 17.38 -10.72
N GLN A 184 -5.56 16.49 -9.82
CA GLN A 184 -5.83 15.05 -9.95
C GLN A 184 -7.32 14.72 -9.85
N VAL A 185 -8.07 15.38 -8.96
CA VAL A 185 -9.52 15.21 -8.83
C VAL A 185 -10.24 15.68 -10.09
N GLU A 186 -9.79 16.79 -10.68
CA GLU A 186 -10.34 17.33 -11.92
C GLU A 186 -10.09 16.38 -13.09
N ALA A 187 -8.86 15.90 -13.25
CA ALA A 187 -8.52 14.89 -14.25
C ALA A 187 -9.32 13.59 -14.08
N GLU A 188 -9.55 13.12 -12.84
CA GLU A 188 -10.38 11.95 -12.57
C GLU A 188 -11.86 12.19 -12.98
N ARG A 189 -12.40 13.38 -12.69
CA ARG A 189 -13.76 13.78 -13.09
C ARG A 189 -13.91 13.83 -14.61
N GLU A 190 -12.96 14.43 -15.30
CA GLU A 190 -12.94 14.51 -16.77
C GLU A 190 -12.89 13.10 -17.38
N HIS A 191 -11.98 12.26 -16.90
CA HIS A 191 -11.82 10.91 -17.38
C HIS A 191 -13.07 10.04 -17.15
N ARG A 192 -13.71 10.16 -15.97
CA ARG A 192 -14.97 9.47 -15.66
C ARG A 192 -16.11 9.94 -16.56
N THR A 193 -16.16 11.23 -16.86
CA THR A 193 -17.12 11.81 -17.81
C THR A 193 -16.91 11.21 -19.19
N LEU A 194 -15.67 11.23 -19.70
CA LEU A 194 -15.30 10.66 -21.01
C LEU A 194 -15.67 9.18 -21.12
N TYR A 195 -15.31 8.36 -20.12
CA TYR A 195 -15.66 6.93 -20.08
C TYR A 195 -17.17 6.68 -20.03
N SER A 196 -17.92 7.50 -19.28
CA SER A 196 -19.38 7.40 -19.26
C SER A 196 -19.96 7.69 -20.65
N THR A 197 -19.54 8.77 -21.32
CA THR A 197 -19.99 9.09 -22.67
C THR A 197 -19.57 8.07 -23.72
N ALA A 198 -18.36 7.51 -23.63
CA ALA A 198 -17.89 6.47 -24.53
C ALA A 198 -18.69 5.17 -24.36
N ARG A 199 -18.99 4.78 -23.12
CA ARG A 199 -19.83 3.62 -22.80
C ARG A 199 -21.27 3.82 -23.26
N HIS A 200 -21.84 5.00 -23.07
CA HIS A 200 -23.18 5.35 -23.59
C HIS A 200 -23.23 5.30 -25.12
N ARG A 201 -22.20 5.80 -25.83
CA ARG A 201 -22.12 5.70 -27.30
C ARG A 201 -21.93 4.27 -27.80
N ALA A 202 -21.15 3.44 -27.10
CA ALA A 202 -20.97 2.04 -27.43
C ALA A 202 -22.28 1.24 -27.26
N LEU A 203 -23.01 1.47 -26.17
CA LEU A 203 -24.33 0.86 -25.94
C LEU A 203 -25.38 1.32 -26.94
N ALA A 204 -25.38 2.60 -27.31
CA ALA A 204 -26.26 3.11 -28.37
C ALA A 204 -25.95 2.44 -29.72
N ARG A 205 -24.66 2.25 -30.08
CA ARG A 205 -24.29 1.54 -31.31
C ARG A 205 -24.76 0.08 -31.33
N THR A 206 -24.68 -0.64 -30.21
CA THR A 206 -25.18 -2.03 -30.16
C THR A 206 -26.70 -2.13 -30.19
N LEU A 207 -27.43 -1.11 -29.75
CA LEU A 207 -28.90 -1.09 -29.79
C LEU A 207 -29.47 -0.64 -31.15
N PHE A 208 -28.67 0.06 -31.96
CA PHE A 208 -29.09 0.60 -33.26
C PHE A 208 -28.36 0.00 -34.46
N SER A 209 -27.67 -1.14 -34.31
CA SER A 209 -27.14 -1.88 -35.46
C SER A 209 -28.29 -2.51 -36.24
N PRO A 210 -28.47 -2.19 -37.54
CA PRO A 210 -29.46 -2.88 -38.37
C PRO A 210 -29.05 -4.36 -38.54
N PRO A 211 -30.02 -5.28 -38.65
CA PRO A 211 -29.72 -6.67 -38.95
C PRO A 211 -28.98 -6.76 -40.28
N LEU A 212 -27.88 -7.49 -40.30
CA LEU A 212 -27.15 -7.82 -41.52
C LEU A 212 -28.03 -8.76 -42.35
N GLU A 213 -28.49 -8.28 -43.51
CA GLU A 213 -29.07 -9.11 -44.59
C GLU A 213 -27.97 -9.84 -45.38
#